data_AF-A0A6M4H3T4-F1
#
_entry.id   AF-A0A6M4H3T4-F1
#
_cell.length_a   1.000
_cell.length_b   1.000
_cell.length_c   1.000
_cell.angle_alpha   90.00
_cell.angle_beta   90.00
_cell.angle_gamma   90.00
#
_symmetry.space_group_name_H-M   'P 1'
#
loop_
_entity.id
_entity.type
_entity.pdbx_description
1 polymer ?
#
loop_
_entity_poly.entity_id
_entity_poly.type
_entity_poly.pdbx_seq_one_letter_code
_entity_poly.pdbx_strand_id
1 'polypeptide(L)'
;MSPQPIPFGDDGQVATRELVARFALLAPKVKMLETLDRQFGGLSPLPVEDAEDLVAAVISEAGSDEGEAADLVVGVALWAIRHEVGLPPIERVANALAYKSNAAVTASELSAAFGLMQAVIAHVAPKLAADLERSDPERAWRILHLNFAITAIRSENEALMGFAFDALERALPDERAGFYAEAMALALAPGIAPQVREQIERRHLKWTVDR
;
A
#
# COMPACT_ATOMS: atom_id res chain seq x y z
N MET A 1 -23.73 -18.65 47.79
CA MET A 1 -22.93 -17.93 46.78
C MET A 1 -23.80 -17.77 45.55
N SER A 2 -24.33 -16.57 45.30
CA SER A 2 -25.06 -16.28 44.07
C SER A 2 -24.05 -16.06 42.94
N PRO A 3 -24.27 -16.61 41.74
CA PRO A 3 -23.37 -16.37 40.61
C PRO A 3 -23.45 -14.91 40.21
N GLN A 4 -22.31 -14.21 40.18
CA GLN A 4 -22.25 -12.88 39.58
C GLN A 4 -22.36 -13.01 38.06
N PRO A 5 -23.27 -12.26 37.41
CA PRO A 5 -23.34 -12.22 35.97
C PRO A 5 -22.10 -11.50 35.42
N ILE A 6 -21.40 -12.13 34.49
CA ILE A 6 -20.31 -11.51 33.74
C ILE A 6 -20.97 -10.51 32.76
N PRO A 7 -20.63 -9.21 32.82
CA PRO A 7 -21.19 -8.24 31.87
C PRO A 7 -20.49 -8.45 30.52
N PHE A 8 -21.23 -8.90 29.51
CA PHE A 8 -20.79 -8.77 28.13
C PHE A 8 -20.91 -7.30 27.74
N GLY A 9 -19.76 -6.65 27.54
CA GLY A 9 -19.63 -5.19 27.42
C GLY A 9 -20.17 -4.60 26.11
N ASP A 10 -20.53 -3.33 26.22
CA ASP A 10 -20.91 -2.31 25.21
C ASP A 10 -19.87 -2.14 24.06
N ASP A 11 -18.81 -2.94 24.00
CA ASP A 11 -17.65 -2.72 23.12
C ASP A 11 -18.04 -2.60 21.63
N GLY A 12 -18.99 -3.40 21.16
CA GLY A 12 -19.51 -3.29 19.78
C GLY A 12 -20.33 -2.03 19.52
N GLN A 13 -21.07 -1.53 20.51
CA GLN A 13 -21.86 -0.30 20.43
C GLN A 13 -20.97 0.95 20.57
N VAL A 14 -19.92 0.89 21.39
CA VAL A 14 -18.86 1.90 21.44
C VAL A 14 -18.13 1.97 20.10
N ALA A 15 -17.66 0.83 19.57
CA ALA A 15 -17.00 0.77 18.26
C ALA A 15 -17.89 1.32 17.13
N THR A 16 -19.18 0.99 17.14
CA THR A 16 -20.14 1.52 16.17
C THR A 16 -20.31 3.03 16.30
N ARG A 17 -20.45 3.57 17.52
CA ARG A 17 -20.57 5.02 17.76
C ARG A 17 -19.32 5.78 17.31
N GLU A 18 -18.13 5.23 17.60
CA GLU A 18 -16.87 5.81 17.15
C GLU A 18 -16.76 5.82 15.63
N LEU A 19 -17.13 4.73 14.97
CA LEU A 19 -17.13 4.64 13.51
C LEU A 19 -18.05 5.68 12.87
N VAL A 20 -19.28 5.82 13.38
CA VAL A 20 -20.24 6.83 12.89
C VAL A 20 -19.71 8.25 13.08
N ALA A 21 -19.10 8.55 14.24
CA ALA A 21 -18.53 9.86 14.50
C ALA A 21 -17.37 10.18 13.55
N ARG A 22 -16.51 9.21 13.23
CA ARG A 22 -15.40 9.37 12.27
C ARG A 22 -15.91 9.66 10.86
N PHE A 23 -16.89 8.90 10.38
CA PHE A 23 -17.48 9.18 9.06
C PHE A 23 -18.11 10.58 8.99
N ALA A 24 -18.76 11.04 10.06
CA ALA A 24 -19.30 12.39 10.13
C ALA A 24 -18.22 13.49 10.03
N LEU A 25 -17.03 13.25 10.60
CA LEU A 25 -15.88 14.16 10.51
C LEU A 25 -15.23 14.17 9.12
N LEU A 26 -15.18 13.01 8.46
CA LEU A 26 -14.59 12.87 7.13
C LEU A 26 -15.49 13.40 6.01
N ALA A 27 -16.81 13.30 6.16
CA ALA A 27 -17.76 13.64 5.10
C ALA A 27 -17.58 15.05 4.50
N PRO A 28 -17.36 16.13 5.28
CA PRO A 28 -17.07 17.46 4.72
C PRO A 28 -15.77 17.50 3.89
N LYS A 29 -14.74 16.77 4.33
CA LYS A 29 -13.43 16.74 3.66
C LYS A 29 -13.48 15.96 2.35
N VAL A 30 -14.13 14.80 2.36
CA VAL A 30 -14.38 14.01 1.14
C VAL A 30 -15.20 14.82 0.13
N LYS A 31 -16.24 15.53 0.59
CA LYS A 31 -17.03 16.43 -0.25
C LYS A 31 -16.21 17.60 -0.83
N MET A 32 -15.20 18.07 -0.10
CA MET A 32 -14.27 19.08 -0.62
C MET A 32 -13.42 18.48 -1.75
N LEU A 33 -12.86 17.28 -1.60
CA LEU A 33 -12.13 16.60 -2.67
C LEU A 33 -12.98 16.41 -3.93
N GLU A 34 -14.25 15.99 -3.78
CA GLU A 34 -15.21 15.90 -4.89
C GLU A 34 -15.50 17.26 -5.55
N THR A 35 -15.54 18.33 -4.76
CA THR A 35 -15.79 19.68 -5.26
C THR A 35 -14.60 20.17 -6.07
N LEU A 36 -13.39 19.94 -5.58
CA LEU A 36 -12.14 20.24 -6.29
C LEU A 36 -12.02 19.43 -7.59
N ASP A 37 -12.38 18.15 -7.56
CA ASP A 37 -12.47 17.30 -8.76
C ASP A 37 -13.46 17.87 -9.80
N ARG A 38 -14.64 18.29 -9.35
CA ARG A 38 -15.64 18.85 -10.27
C ARG A 38 -15.18 20.17 -10.90
N GLN A 39 -14.44 20.99 -10.15
CA GLN A 39 -13.99 22.31 -10.60
C GLN A 39 -12.71 22.22 -11.44
N PHE A 40 -11.79 21.34 -11.08
CA PHE A 40 -10.42 21.31 -11.58
C PHE A 40 -10.00 19.92 -12.09
N GLY A 41 -10.92 18.96 -12.25
CA GLY A 41 -10.66 17.55 -12.59
C GLY A 41 -9.88 17.32 -13.89
N GLY A 42 -9.91 18.29 -14.81
CA GLY A 42 -9.11 18.30 -16.03
C GLY A 42 -7.77 19.03 -15.92
N LEU A 43 -7.42 19.56 -14.75
CA LEU A 43 -6.22 20.33 -14.49
C LEU A 43 -5.28 19.55 -13.57
N SER A 44 -4.01 19.52 -13.96
CA SER A 44 -2.88 19.07 -13.14
C SER A 44 -1.69 20.01 -13.44
N PRO A 45 -1.01 20.57 -12.42
CA PRO A 45 -1.30 20.45 -10.98
C PRO A 45 -2.54 21.24 -10.54
N LEU A 46 -3.10 20.88 -9.37
CA LEU A 46 -4.25 21.56 -8.78
C LEU A 46 -3.86 22.98 -8.30
N PRO A 47 -4.60 24.05 -8.66
CA PRO A 47 -4.26 25.42 -8.28
C PRO A 47 -4.77 25.78 -6.86
N VAL A 48 -4.51 24.93 -5.86
CA VAL A 48 -4.95 25.13 -4.47
C VAL A 48 -3.81 24.83 -3.51
N GLU A 49 -3.53 25.75 -2.59
CA GLU A 49 -2.37 25.69 -1.69
C GLU A 49 -2.51 24.61 -0.60
N ASP A 50 -3.69 24.43 -0.01
CA ASP A 50 -3.90 23.54 1.16
C ASP A 50 -4.36 22.12 0.78
N ALA A 51 -4.19 21.70 -0.48
CA ALA A 51 -4.67 20.40 -0.94
C ALA A 51 -3.93 19.23 -0.28
N GLU A 52 -2.64 19.38 -0.01
CA GLU A 52 -1.84 18.35 0.69
C GLU A 52 -2.31 18.17 2.13
N ASP A 53 -2.62 19.26 2.86
CA ASP A 53 -3.15 19.19 4.22
C ASP A 53 -4.53 18.53 4.28
N LEU A 54 -5.39 18.80 3.28
CA LEU A 54 -6.68 18.13 3.16
C LEU A 54 -6.51 16.63 2.94
N VAL A 55 -5.62 16.22 2.03
CA VAL A 55 -5.29 14.80 1.78
C VAL A 55 -4.76 14.15 3.05
N ALA A 56 -3.80 14.78 3.72
CA ALA A 56 -3.17 14.28 4.94
C ALA A 56 -4.18 14.08 6.06
N ALA A 57 -5.09 15.04 6.24
CA ALA A 57 -6.12 14.97 7.26
C ALA A 57 -7.12 13.84 6.99
N VAL A 58 -7.53 13.62 5.74
CA VAL A 58 -8.45 12.51 5.38
C VAL A 58 -7.77 11.16 5.60
N ILE A 59 -6.54 10.97 5.13
CA ILE A 59 -5.80 9.71 5.30
C ILE A 59 -5.56 9.40 6.78
N SER A 60 -5.16 10.41 7.57
CA SER A 60 -4.89 10.23 9.00
C SER A 60 -6.15 9.85 9.79
N GLU A 61 -7.30 10.42 9.43
CA GLU A 61 -8.56 10.23 10.17
C GLU A 61 -9.42 9.07 9.64
N ALA A 62 -9.03 8.41 8.54
CA ALA A 62 -9.80 7.37 7.85
C ALA A 62 -10.20 6.17 8.72
N GLY A 63 -9.52 5.92 9.84
CA GLY A 63 -9.81 4.79 10.73
C GLY A 63 -8.70 3.75 10.71
N SER A 64 -9.01 2.47 10.49
CA SER A 64 -8.03 1.39 10.33
C SER A 64 -7.47 1.36 8.90
N ASP A 65 -6.39 0.61 8.66
CA ASP A 65 -5.85 0.38 7.31
C ASP A 65 -6.55 -0.81 6.60
N GLU A 66 -7.79 -1.12 7.01
CA GLU A 66 -8.56 -2.30 6.58
C GLU A 66 -9.99 -1.92 6.17
N GLY A 67 -10.65 -2.79 5.40
CA GLY A 67 -12.05 -2.64 5.00
C GLY A 67 -12.34 -1.33 4.25
N GLU A 68 -13.49 -0.71 4.56
CA GLU A 68 -13.93 0.55 3.93
C GLU A 68 -12.95 1.71 4.15
N ALA A 69 -12.23 1.72 5.27
CA ALA A 69 -11.22 2.73 5.56
C ALA A 69 -10.00 2.60 4.63
N ALA A 70 -9.56 1.37 4.34
CA ALA A 70 -8.53 1.12 3.34
C ALA A 70 -8.97 1.57 1.94
N ASP A 71 -10.23 1.31 1.57
CA ASP A 71 -10.80 1.77 0.29
C ASP A 71 -10.80 3.30 0.20
N LEU A 72 -11.17 4.00 1.28
CA LEU A 72 -11.11 5.46 1.34
C LEU A 72 -9.67 5.97 1.19
N VAL A 73 -8.72 5.42 1.93
CA VAL A 73 -7.30 5.81 1.86
C VAL A 73 -6.76 5.65 0.44
N VAL A 74 -7.06 4.51 -0.21
CA VAL A 74 -6.64 4.25 -1.59
C VAL A 74 -7.32 5.20 -2.58
N GLY A 75 -8.61 5.49 -2.40
CA GLY A 75 -9.34 6.45 -3.24
C GLY A 75 -8.76 7.87 -3.13
N VAL A 76 -8.45 8.31 -1.93
CA VAL A 76 -7.81 9.62 -1.68
C VAL A 76 -6.39 9.65 -2.26
N ALA A 77 -5.66 8.53 -2.17
CA ALA A 77 -4.33 8.44 -2.79
C ALA A 77 -4.38 8.57 -4.31
N LEU A 78 -5.35 7.93 -4.97
CA LEU A 78 -5.56 8.08 -6.41
C LEU A 78 -5.94 9.51 -6.80
N TRP A 79 -6.79 10.16 -5.99
CA TRP A 79 -7.15 11.55 -6.19
C TRP A 79 -5.91 12.46 -6.12
N ALA A 80 -5.05 12.25 -5.12
CA ALA A 80 -3.82 13.02 -4.95
C ALA A 80 -2.83 12.81 -6.10
N ILE A 81 -2.65 11.56 -6.56
CA ILE A 81 -1.80 11.23 -7.71
C ILE A 81 -2.28 11.96 -8.97
N ARG A 82 -3.59 11.90 -9.28
CA ARG A 82 -4.14 12.54 -10.48
C ARG A 82 -3.93 14.05 -10.49
N HIS A 83 -3.85 14.68 -9.33
CA HIS A 83 -3.71 16.12 -9.17
C HIS A 83 -2.30 16.58 -8.79
N GLU A 84 -1.33 15.66 -8.78
CA GLU A 84 0.06 15.93 -8.39
C GLU A 84 0.19 16.51 -6.96
N VAL A 85 -0.73 16.14 -6.07
CA VAL A 85 -0.75 16.57 -4.65
C VAL A 85 0.07 15.59 -3.80
N GLY A 86 0.80 16.09 -2.80
CA GLY A 86 1.55 15.25 -1.87
C GLY A 86 0.68 14.23 -1.12
N LEU A 87 1.29 13.11 -0.73
CA LEU A 87 0.60 11.95 -0.17
C LEU A 87 1.06 11.52 1.24
N PRO A 88 1.18 12.42 2.24
CA PRO A 88 1.42 11.99 3.61
C PRO A 88 0.10 11.57 4.31
N PRO A 89 0.13 10.67 5.32
CA PRO A 89 1.20 9.74 5.68
C PRO A 89 1.28 8.54 4.71
N ILE A 90 2.48 8.27 4.19
CA ILE A 90 2.71 7.26 3.13
C ILE A 90 2.57 5.85 3.70
N GLU A 91 2.90 5.65 4.98
CA GLU A 91 2.80 4.38 5.70
C GLU A 91 1.36 3.85 5.67
N ARG A 92 0.38 4.74 5.87
CA ARG A 92 -1.04 4.37 5.83
C ARG A 92 -1.48 3.94 4.44
N VAL A 93 -0.99 4.63 3.41
CA VAL A 93 -1.27 4.24 2.02
C VAL A 93 -0.63 2.89 1.71
N ALA A 94 0.61 2.66 2.15
CA ALA A 94 1.30 1.39 1.96
C ALA A 94 0.55 0.24 2.66
N ASN A 95 0.06 0.45 3.87
CA ASN A 95 -0.73 -0.54 4.62
C ASN A 95 -2.09 -0.83 3.96
N ALA A 96 -2.82 0.21 3.54
CA ALA A 96 -4.10 0.04 2.85
C ALA A 96 -3.93 -0.71 1.51
N LEU A 97 -2.84 -0.47 0.78
CA LEU A 97 -2.50 -1.22 -0.43
C LEU A 97 -2.10 -2.66 -0.13
N ALA A 98 -1.34 -2.90 0.94
CA ALA A 98 -1.00 -4.24 1.39
C ALA A 98 -2.26 -5.04 1.77
N TYR A 99 -3.18 -4.42 2.51
CA TYR A 99 -4.48 -4.98 2.82
C TYR A 99 -5.26 -5.36 1.55
N LYS A 100 -5.38 -4.43 0.59
CA LYS A 100 -6.04 -4.70 -0.70
C LYS A 100 -5.40 -5.86 -1.45
N SER A 101 -4.07 -5.87 -1.53
CA SER A 101 -3.34 -6.98 -2.15
C SER A 101 -3.67 -8.28 -1.44
N ASN A 102 -3.57 -8.33 -0.10
CA ASN A 102 -3.80 -9.54 0.68
C ASN A 102 -5.22 -10.07 0.55
N ALA A 103 -6.21 -9.18 0.43
CA ALA A 103 -7.61 -9.54 0.21
C ALA A 103 -7.92 -9.98 -1.23
N ALA A 104 -7.05 -9.69 -2.21
CA ALA A 104 -7.28 -10.05 -3.60
C ALA A 104 -7.27 -11.57 -3.82
N VAL A 105 -8.31 -12.08 -4.47
CA VAL A 105 -8.52 -13.52 -4.73
C VAL A 105 -8.29 -13.83 -6.20
N THR A 106 -8.58 -12.88 -7.09
CA THR A 106 -8.47 -13.05 -8.54
C THR A 106 -7.20 -12.40 -9.10
N ALA A 107 -6.74 -12.91 -10.25
CA ALA A 107 -5.62 -12.32 -10.98
C ALA A 107 -5.90 -10.86 -11.39
N SER A 108 -7.17 -10.51 -11.67
CA SER A 108 -7.55 -9.14 -12.01
C SER A 108 -7.43 -8.20 -10.80
N GLU A 109 -7.84 -8.64 -9.62
CA GLU A 109 -7.70 -7.85 -8.39
C GLU A 109 -6.23 -7.65 -8.01
N LEU A 110 -5.41 -8.71 -8.12
CA LEU A 110 -3.96 -8.60 -7.91
C LEU A 110 -3.30 -7.66 -8.91
N SER A 111 -3.70 -7.71 -10.18
CA SER A 111 -3.20 -6.79 -11.21
C SER A 111 -3.62 -5.34 -10.94
N ALA A 112 -4.83 -5.12 -10.42
CA ALA A 112 -5.28 -3.80 -10.00
C ALA A 112 -4.48 -3.29 -8.80
N ALA A 113 -4.31 -4.11 -7.75
CA ALA A 113 -3.48 -3.76 -6.59
C ALA A 113 -2.03 -3.46 -6.99
N PHE A 114 -1.46 -4.24 -7.91
CA PHE A 114 -0.15 -4.01 -8.50
C PHE A 114 -0.07 -2.64 -9.19
N GLY A 115 -1.03 -2.32 -10.06
CA GLY A 115 -1.07 -1.03 -10.75
C GLY A 115 -1.18 0.16 -9.79
N LEU A 116 -1.97 0.01 -8.72
CA LEU A 116 -2.10 1.02 -7.67
C LEU A 116 -0.78 1.24 -6.91
N MET A 117 -0.11 0.17 -6.51
CA MET A 117 1.20 0.24 -5.85
C MET A 117 2.25 0.90 -6.77
N GLN A 118 2.28 0.53 -8.05
CA GLN A 118 3.17 1.14 -9.03
C GLN A 118 2.91 2.65 -9.16
N ALA A 119 1.65 3.07 -9.23
CA ALA A 119 1.29 4.49 -9.32
C ALA A 119 1.73 5.27 -8.07
N VAL A 120 1.50 4.72 -6.87
CA VAL A 120 1.95 5.34 -5.62
C VAL A 120 3.48 5.43 -5.58
N ILE A 121 4.21 4.36 -5.91
CA ILE A 121 5.68 4.37 -5.94
C ILE A 121 6.21 5.46 -6.88
N ALA A 122 5.65 5.56 -8.09
CA ALA A 122 6.06 6.58 -9.05
C ALA A 122 5.80 8.00 -8.53
N HIS A 123 4.67 8.22 -7.88
CA HIS A 123 4.27 9.51 -7.32
C HIS A 123 5.15 9.97 -6.16
N VAL A 124 5.52 9.05 -5.26
CA VAL A 124 6.34 9.39 -4.08
C VAL A 124 7.84 9.35 -4.34
N ALA A 125 8.28 8.76 -5.46
CA ALA A 125 9.70 8.63 -5.81
C ALA A 125 10.50 9.94 -5.78
N PRO A 126 9.99 11.11 -6.25
CA PRO A 126 10.74 12.36 -6.15
C PRO A 126 11.13 12.75 -4.72
N LYS A 127 10.30 12.41 -3.73
CA LYS A 127 10.56 12.70 -2.30
C LYS A 127 11.32 11.55 -1.61
N LEU A 128 11.07 10.30 -1.99
CA LEU A 128 11.54 9.13 -1.23
C LEU A 128 12.67 8.32 -1.88
N ALA A 129 12.92 8.42 -3.19
CA ALA A 129 13.85 7.52 -3.90
C ALA A 129 15.32 7.68 -3.51
N ALA A 130 15.69 8.81 -2.88
CA ALA A 130 17.01 8.97 -2.28
C ALA A 130 17.23 7.98 -1.12
N ASP A 131 16.15 7.44 -0.55
CA ASP A 131 16.14 6.45 0.52
C ASP A 131 17.05 6.86 1.68
N LEU A 132 16.86 8.06 2.21
CA LEU A 132 17.78 8.66 3.19
C LEU A 132 17.71 7.99 4.57
N GLU A 133 16.61 7.31 4.88
CA GLU A 133 16.32 6.72 6.19
C GLU A 133 16.69 5.23 6.27
N ARG A 134 17.73 4.76 5.56
CA ARG A 134 18.06 3.32 5.43
C ARG A 134 18.25 2.56 6.74
N SER A 135 18.55 3.25 7.84
CA SER A 135 18.64 2.65 9.17
C SER A 135 17.30 2.19 9.73
N ASP A 136 16.19 2.76 9.23
CA ASP A 136 14.85 2.39 9.63
C ASP A 136 14.33 1.23 8.75
N PRO A 137 14.10 0.03 9.32
CA PRO A 137 13.51 -1.09 8.59
C PRO A 137 12.02 -0.87 8.25
N GLU A 138 11.34 0.07 8.90
CA GLU A 138 9.92 0.40 8.71
C GLU A 138 9.71 1.58 7.76
N ARG A 139 10.79 2.15 7.19
CA ARG A 139 10.69 3.27 6.26
C ARG A 139 9.77 2.96 5.08
N ALA A 140 8.91 3.92 4.73
CA ALA A 140 7.87 3.76 3.72
C ALA A 140 8.39 3.29 2.35
N TRP A 141 9.54 3.80 1.90
CA TRP A 141 10.13 3.43 0.62
C TRP A 141 10.43 1.93 0.52
N ARG A 142 10.95 1.34 1.61
CA ARG A 142 11.22 -0.09 1.71
C ARG A 142 9.92 -0.89 1.69
N ILE A 143 8.98 -0.55 2.57
CA ILE A 143 7.70 -1.27 2.71
C ILE A 143 6.94 -1.29 1.38
N LEU A 144 6.88 -0.16 0.66
CA LEU A 144 6.24 -0.08 -0.65
C LEU A 144 6.84 -1.07 -1.66
N HIS A 145 8.17 -1.14 -1.77
CA HIS A 145 8.83 -2.03 -2.72
C HIS A 145 8.71 -3.51 -2.33
N LEU A 146 8.72 -3.83 -1.04
CA LEU A 146 8.48 -5.20 -0.56
C LEU A 146 7.06 -5.65 -0.85
N ASN A 147 6.07 -4.84 -0.49
CA ASN A 147 4.65 -5.13 -0.76
C ASN A 147 4.39 -5.24 -2.28
N PHE A 148 5.04 -4.41 -3.08
CA PHE A 148 4.96 -4.47 -4.54
C PHE A 148 5.51 -5.79 -5.10
N ALA A 149 6.70 -6.21 -4.67
CA ALA A 149 7.29 -7.48 -5.11
C ALA A 149 6.49 -8.71 -4.63
N ILE A 150 5.97 -8.69 -3.40
CA ILE A 150 5.13 -9.77 -2.86
C ILE A 150 3.81 -9.87 -3.63
N THR A 151 3.18 -8.72 -3.94
CA THR A 151 1.96 -8.66 -4.76
C THR A 151 2.22 -9.24 -6.15
N ALA A 152 3.38 -8.92 -6.75
CA ALA A 152 3.77 -9.46 -8.04
C ALA A 152 3.96 -10.99 -8.01
N ILE A 153 4.61 -11.53 -6.98
CA ILE A 153 4.77 -12.99 -6.79
C ILE A 153 3.40 -13.67 -6.71
N ARG A 154 2.47 -13.12 -5.92
CA ARG A 154 1.12 -13.67 -5.75
C ARG A 154 0.29 -13.63 -7.03
N SER A 155 0.59 -12.74 -7.96
CA SER A 155 -0.07 -12.71 -9.27
C SER A 155 0.31 -13.88 -10.18
N GLU A 156 1.44 -14.55 -9.89
CA GLU A 156 2.07 -15.57 -10.73
C GLU A 156 2.30 -15.16 -12.19
N ASN A 157 2.22 -13.86 -12.48
CA ASN A 157 2.36 -13.29 -13.81
C ASN A 157 3.82 -12.92 -14.03
N GLU A 158 4.44 -13.53 -15.04
CA GLU A 158 5.86 -13.37 -15.31
C GLU A 158 6.26 -11.91 -15.60
N ALA A 159 5.43 -11.18 -16.34
CA ALA A 159 5.72 -9.80 -16.69
C ALA A 159 5.64 -8.88 -15.45
N LEU A 160 4.64 -9.09 -14.60
CA LEU A 160 4.47 -8.30 -13.36
C LEU A 160 5.60 -8.58 -12.37
N MET A 161 5.96 -9.86 -12.20
CA MET A 161 7.10 -10.27 -11.37
C MET A 161 8.40 -9.63 -11.85
N GLY A 162 8.71 -9.73 -13.15
CA GLY A 162 9.91 -9.14 -13.73
C GLY A 162 10.00 -7.64 -13.47
N PHE A 163 8.89 -6.92 -13.70
CA PHE A 163 8.82 -5.48 -13.48
C PHE A 163 9.04 -5.09 -12.01
N ALA A 164 8.35 -5.75 -11.07
CA ALA A 164 8.49 -5.43 -9.65
C ALA A 164 9.87 -5.79 -9.10
N PHE A 165 10.47 -6.87 -9.59
CA PHE A 165 11.83 -7.25 -9.23
C PHE A 165 12.86 -6.22 -9.72
N ASP A 166 12.74 -5.75 -10.96
CA ASP A 166 13.63 -4.68 -11.45
C ASP A 166 13.47 -3.37 -10.67
N ALA A 167 12.25 -3.06 -10.22
CA ALA A 167 11.98 -1.92 -9.35
C ALA A 167 12.64 -2.10 -7.97
N LEU A 168 12.45 -3.24 -7.32
CA LEU A 168 13.04 -3.56 -6.02
C LEU A 168 14.57 -3.53 -6.06
N GLU A 169 15.18 -4.13 -7.09
CA GLU A 169 16.64 -4.16 -7.24
C GLU A 169 17.27 -2.78 -7.36
N ARG A 170 16.55 -1.85 -8.00
CA ARG A 170 16.96 -0.45 -8.16
C ARG A 170 16.76 0.34 -6.88
N ALA A 171 15.62 0.14 -6.22
CA ALA A 171 15.22 0.88 -5.03
C ALA A 171 15.96 0.44 -3.77
N LEU A 172 16.23 -0.86 -3.62
CA LEU A 172 16.77 -1.49 -2.42
C LEU A 172 18.01 -2.36 -2.74
N PRO A 173 19.09 -1.77 -3.27
CA PRO A 173 20.26 -2.51 -3.75
C PRO A 173 20.96 -3.33 -2.67
N ASP A 174 20.93 -2.88 -1.42
CA ASP A 174 21.59 -3.54 -0.29
C ASP A 174 20.76 -4.74 0.23
N GLU A 175 19.44 -4.70 0.03
CA GLU A 175 18.49 -5.67 0.59
C GLU A 175 18.08 -6.76 -0.42
N ARG A 176 18.28 -6.54 -1.72
CA ARG A 176 17.87 -7.47 -2.79
C ARG A 176 18.34 -8.92 -2.56
N ALA A 177 19.58 -9.11 -2.11
CA ALA A 177 20.10 -10.45 -1.86
C ALA A 177 19.37 -11.18 -0.73
N GLY A 178 19.08 -10.47 0.37
CA GLY A 178 18.30 -11.00 1.50
C GLY A 178 16.87 -11.30 1.09
N PHE A 179 16.22 -10.37 0.39
CA PHE A 179 14.87 -10.55 -0.15
C PHE A 179 14.74 -11.83 -0.99
N TYR A 180 15.63 -12.04 -1.97
CA TYR A 180 15.54 -13.23 -2.82
C TYR A 180 15.90 -14.52 -2.09
N ALA A 181 16.73 -14.49 -1.03
CA ALA A 181 16.99 -15.66 -0.21
C ALA A 181 15.73 -16.10 0.56
N GLU A 182 15.01 -15.16 1.16
CA GLU A 182 13.72 -15.43 1.82
C GLU A 182 12.65 -15.88 0.83
N ALA A 183 12.52 -15.18 -0.30
CA ALA A 183 11.58 -15.55 -1.35
C ALA A 183 11.84 -16.95 -1.91
N MET A 184 13.11 -17.35 -2.06
CA MET A 184 13.49 -18.70 -2.47
C MET A 184 13.05 -19.74 -1.44
N ALA A 185 13.33 -19.50 -0.15
CA ALA A 185 12.92 -20.40 0.92
C ALA A 185 11.40 -20.64 0.91
N LEU A 186 10.61 -19.60 0.61
CA LEU A 186 9.16 -19.71 0.45
C LEU A 186 8.74 -20.39 -0.85
N ALA A 187 9.44 -20.15 -1.96
CA ALA A 187 9.14 -20.74 -3.28
C ALA A 187 9.35 -22.27 -3.33
N LEU A 188 10.13 -22.82 -2.39
CA LEU A 188 10.30 -24.26 -2.20
C LEU A 188 9.10 -24.93 -1.52
N ALA A 189 8.14 -24.15 -0.98
CA ALA A 189 6.92 -24.70 -0.40
C ALA A 189 6.05 -25.42 -1.46
N PRO A 190 5.28 -26.45 -1.05
CA PRO A 190 4.30 -27.09 -1.93
C PRO A 190 3.24 -26.10 -2.43
N GLY A 191 2.82 -26.24 -3.69
CA GLY A 191 1.73 -25.44 -4.28
C GLY A 191 2.17 -24.16 -4.99
N ILE A 192 3.44 -23.79 -4.95
CA ILE A 192 3.98 -22.68 -5.75
C ILE A 192 4.19 -23.11 -7.20
N ALA A 193 3.68 -22.31 -8.15
CA ALA A 193 3.83 -22.59 -9.58
C ALA A 193 5.32 -22.68 -10.00
N PRO A 194 5.73 -23.66 -10.83
CA PRO A 194 7.12 -23.82 -11.24
C PRO A 194 7.74 -22.56 -11.84
N GLN A 195 6.99 -21.85 -12.69
CA GLN A 195 7.42 -20.59 -13.30
C GLN A 195 7.77 -19.49 -12.29
N VAL A 196 7.05 -19.42 -11.16
CA VAL A 196 7.31 -18.45 -10.08
C VAL A 196 8.63 -18.79 -9.40
N ARG A 197 8.84 -20.09 -9.10
CA ARG A 197 10.09 -20.59 -8.50
C ARG A 197 11.28 -20.32 -9.41
N GLU A 198 11.19 -20.64 -10.70
CA GLU A 198 12.28 -20.44 -11.66
C GLU A 198 12.69 -18.97 -11.78
N GLN A 199 11.73 -18.04 -11.72
CA GLN A 199 12.04 -16.62 -11.72
C GLN A 199 12.71 -16.14 -10.43
N ILE A 200 12.21 -16.57 -9.28
CA ILE A 200 12.82 -16.27 -7.99
C ILE A 200 14.24 -16.85 -7.95
N GLU A 201 14.45 -18.07 -8.46
CA GLU A 201 15.76 -18.72 -8.58
C GLU A 201 16.74 -17.91 -9.43
N ARG A 202 16.31 -17.49 -10.61
CA ARG A 202 17.13 -16.68 -11.51
C ARG A 202 17.59 -15.40 -10.84
N ARG A 203 16.71 -14.74 -10.09
CA ARG A 203 17.03 -13.50 -9.35
C ARG A 203 17.88 -13.78 -8.11
N HIS A 204 17.61 -14.87 -7.40
CA HIS A 204 18.43 -15.30 -6.27
C HIS A 204 19.88 -15.54 -6.71
N LEU A 205 20.10 -16.39 -7.72
CA LEU A 205 21.43 -16.69 -8.25
C LEU A 205 22.16 -15.42 -8.71
N LYS A 206 21.46 -14.53 -9.42
CA LYS A 206 22.01 -13.23 -9.87
C LYS A 206 22.60 -12.41 -8.72
N TRP A 207 22.02 -12.47 -7.53
CA TRP A 207 22.41 -11.61 -6.40
C TRP A 207 23.13 -12.31 -5.26
N THR A 208 23.28 -13.64 -5.31
CA THR A 208 23.97 -14.41 -4.27
C THR A 208 25.22 -15.14 -4.75
N VAL A 209 25.40 -15.36 -6.05
CA VAL A 209 26.54 -16.13 -6.59
C VAL A 209 27.82 -15.30 -6.74
N ASP A 210 27.73 -13.96 -6.74
CA ASP A 210 28.88 -13.04 -6.89
C ASP A 210 29.27 -12.30 -5.59
N ARG A 211 29.24 -12.98 -4.43
CA ARG A 211 29.75 -12.42 -3.15
C ARG A 211 30.95 -13.18 -2.61
#